data_AF-A0A7Y2ENT0-F1
#
_entry.id   AF-A0A7Y2ENT0-F1
#
_cell.length_a   1.000
_cell.length_b   1.000
_cell.length_c   1.000
_cell.angle_alpha   90.00
_cell.angle_beta   90.00
_cell.angle_gamma   90.00
#
_symmetry.space_group_name_H-M   'P 1'
#
loop_
_entity.id
_entity.type
_entity.pdbx_description
1 polymer ?
#
loop_
_entity_poly.entity_id
_entity_poly.type
_entity_poly.pdbx_seq_one_letter_code
_entity_poly.pdbx_strand_id
1 'polypeptide(L)'
;MMKLVSYAATGLAFFLAGVFLADTRIAEVARDSARNAATSAISVVAERAGADTRTLVLAENPEIISRIAEGGAFGGEHSIEAAQNMFGRTEAAIKDVRERTSVVEVGPRSYLIRMPIVNAAFFATDAGIVLVDTGMGPAGPAIMDAIRSVSDMPIHTIIYTHGHVDHAYGTWAIMEAGETPQIIAHDLLKDRFERYIRLRGSLAKYMSQPEEQLPASPEDLVWPTRYFSDRLELEIGGETFVLQHHKGETDDQLYVWVPGRGALASADYYQGFLPNAGNGKRYQRHVEEWVVALEEMASLEPKILLPAHGEAIDDTATIVGNFSVLAEALKYIVDYTIEELNAGTRKDLIYGRVQLPEHLANHPTLNVQYVTPSDISKMVLKRYLGWWDDIPSNWTPAPMEDQGEMIIELAGGNISTITAYARDLLGRDIRLASHLTDWLFYARPDNPDIQQLVFDVYKTRILDPDSNTMEMLTYLDQMTAARERARSK
;
A
#
# COMPACT_ATOMS: atom_id res chain seq x y z
N MET A 1 -0.91 -39.84 -19.52
CA MET A 1 0.46 -39.53 -19.06
C MET A 1 1.52 -39.49 -20.16
N MET A 2 1.16 -39.46 -21.47
CA MET A 2 2.13 -39.47 -22.59
C MET A 2 1.85 -38.41 -23.68
N LYS A 3 1.07 -37.36 -23.37
CA LYS A 3 0.79 -36.23 -24.28
C LYS A 3 1.14 -34.84 -23.72
N LEU A 4 1.57 -34.73 -22.46
CA LEU A 4 2.02 -33.45 -21.88
C LEU A 4 3.48 -33.09 -22.24
N VAL A 5 4.29 -34.08 -22.62
CA VAL A 5 5.73 -33.87 -22.89
C VAL A 5 5.98 -33.25 -24.27
N SER A 6 5.03 -33.30 -25.22
CA SER A 6 5.27 -32.73 -26.56
C SER A 6 5.05 -31.21 -26.63
N TYR A 7 4.25 -30.61 -25.75
CA TYR A 7 4.06 -29.15 -25.76
C TYR A 7 5.24 -28.40 -25.12
N ALA A 8 5.83 -28.94 -24.06
CA ALA A 8 7.06 -28.40 -23.46
C ALA A 8 8.27 -28.52 -24.42
N ALA A 9 8.35 -29.61 -25.20
CA ALA A 9 9.39 -29.80 -26.20
C ALA A 9 9.25 -28.86 -27.42
N THR A 10 8.03 -28.44 -27.76
CA THR A 10 7.80 -27.49 -28.86
C THR A 10 8.15 -26.06 -28.44
N GLY A 11 7.87 -25.67 -27.19
CA GLY A 11 8.23 -24.35 -26.65
C GLY A 11 9.75 -24.14 -26.53
N LEU A 12 10.50 -25.18 -26.14
CA LEU A 12 11.96 -25.09 -26.02
C LEU A 12 12.68 -25.01 -27.39
N ALA A 13 12.08 -25.60 -28.43
CA ALA A 13 12.60 -25.53 -29.79
C ALA A 13 12.49 -24.13 -30.42
N PHE A 14 11.47 -23.35 -30.04
CA PHE A 14 11.32 -21.95 -30.49
C PHE A 14 12.25 -20.98 -29.72
N PHE A 15 12.59 -21.29 -28.47
CA PHE A 15 13.51 -20.47 -27.67
C PHE A 15 14.93 -20.49 -28.23
N LEU A 16 15.38 -21.64 -28.75
CA LEU A 16 16.73 -21.79 -29.35
C LEU A 16 16.84 -21.24 -30.78
N ALA A 17 15.73 -21.11 -31.52
CA ALA A 17 15.73 -20.49 -32.85
C ALA A 17 15.77 -18.95 -32.80
N GLY A 18 15.28 -18.34 -31.70
CA GLY A 18 15.26 -16.89 -31.52
C GLY A 18 16.63 -16.24 -31.25
N VAL A 19 17.64 -17.03 -30.88
CA VAL A 19 18.99 -16.51 -30.54
C VAL A 19 19.82 -16.21 -31.81
N PHE A 20 19.38 -16.62 -33.00
CA PHE A 20 20.13 -16.41 -34.26
C PHE A 20 19.49 -15.44 -35.27
N LEU A 21 18.42 -14.72 -34.91
CA LEU A 21 17.80 -13.74 -35.81
C LEU A 21 17.54 -12.41 -35.06
N ALA A 22 18.61 -11.66 -34.83
CA ALA A 22 18.49 -10.25 -34.49
C ALA A 22 17.97 -9.49 -35.73
N ASP A 23 16.96 -8.66 -35.53
CA ASP A 23 16.32 -7.74 -36.49
C ASP A 23 15.63 -8.35 -37.73
N THR A 24 14.64 -9.21 -37.50
CA THR A 24 13.60 -9.44 -38.52
C THR A 24 12.20 -9.42 -37.93
N ARG A 25 11.23 -8.98 -38.73
CA ARG A 25 9.77 -8.99 -38.45
C ARG A 25 9.26 -10.38 -38.02
N ILE A 26 9.99 -11.44 -38.35
CA ILE A 26 9.69 -12.84 -38.00
C ILE A 26 10.06 -13.14 -36.53
N ALA A 27 11.14 -12.56 -36.01
CA ALA A 27 11.54 -12.70 -34.60
C ALA A 27 10.61 -11.94 -33.65
N GLU A 28 10.00 -10.87 -34.14
CA GLU A 28 8.95 -10.12 -33.44
C GLU A 28 7.64 -10.93 -33.40
N VAL A 29 7.18 -11.44 -34.55
CA VAL A 29 6.00 -12.33 -34.63
C VAL A 29 6.18 -13.62 -33.81
N ALA A 30 7.39 -14.19 -33.76
CA ALA A 30 7.68 -15.37 -32.95
C ALA A 30 7.69 -15.06 -31.44
N ARG A 31 8.21 -13.89 -31.03
CA ARG A 31 8.12 -13.41 -29.64
C ARG A 31 6.68 -13.11 -29.24
N ASP A 32 5.92 -12.44 -30.10
CA ASP A 32 4.50 -12.16 -29.86
C ASP A 32 3.68 -13.43 -29.81
N SER A 33 3.95 -14.41 -30.68
CA SER A 33 3.29 -15.72 -30.65
C SER A 33 3.67 -16.51 -29.40
N ALA A 34 4.92 -16.45 -28.94
CA ALA A 34 5.35 -17.08 -27.70
C ALA A 34 4.75 -16.41 -26.46
N ARG A 35 4.64 -15.08 -26.47
CA ARG A 35 3.98 -14.30 -25.42
C ARG A 35 2.49 -14.61 -25.38
N ASN A 36 1.82 -14.61 -26.53
CA ASN A 36 0.40 -14.96 -26.64
C ASN A 36 0.13 -16.41 -26.24
N ALA A 37 1.02 -17.35 -26.58
CA ALA A 37 0.92 -18.75 -26.17
C ALA A 37 1.16 -18.93 -24.66
N ALA A 38 2.10 -18.16 -24.06
CA ALA A 38 2.33 -18.14 -22.62
C ALA A 38 1.14 -17.53 -21.88
N THR A 39 0.63 -16.39 -22.33
CA THR A 39 -0.59 -15.76 -21.80
C THR A 39 -1.81 -16.68 -21.90
N SER A 40 -2.00 -17.35 -23.05
CA SER A 40 -3.09 -18.32 -23.24
C SER A 40 -2.93 -19.56 -22.35
N ALA A 41 -1.69 -20.00 -22.12
CA ALA A 41 -1.42 -21.12 -21.23
C ALA A 41 -1.65 -20.74 -19.76
N ILE A 42 -1.25 -19.53 -19.34
CA ILE A 42 -1.46 -19.03 -17.98
C ILE A 42 -2.95 -18.79 -17.74
N SER A 43 -3.69 -18.21 -18.68
CA SER A 43 -5.14 -18.00 -18.56
C SER A 43 -5.89 -19.34 -18.47
N VAL A 44 -5.54 -20.34 -19.28
CA VAL A 44 -6.14 -21.68 -19.22
C VAL A 44 -5.78 -22.41 -17.92
N VAL A 45 -4.58 -22.22 -17.38
CA VAL A 45 -4.17 -22.81 -16.09
C VAL A 45 -4.89 -22.14 -14.93
N ALA A 46 -5.00 -20.81 -14.94
CA ALA A 46 -5.68 -20.05 -13.91
C ALA A 46 -7.22 -20.27 -13.95
N GLU A 47 -7.84 -20.41 -15.13
CA GLU A 47 -9.25 -20.79 -15.25
C GLU A 47 -9.53 -22.21 -14.74
N ARG A 48 -8.62 -23.16 -15.00
CA ARG A 48 -8.75 -24.55 -14.54
C ARG A 48 -8.44 -24.73 -13.05
N ALA A 49 -7.70 -23.81 -12.44
CA ALA A 49 -7.30 -23.86 -11.04
C ALA A 49 -8.27 -23.12 -10.10
N GLY A 50 -9.36 -22.53 -10.60
CA GLY A 50 -10.26 -21.71 -9.79
C GLY A 50 -9.58 -20.43 -9.29
N ALA A 51 -8.61 -19.90 -10.03
CA ALA A 51 -7.95 -18.66 -9.68
C ALA A 51 -8.95 -17.49 -9.70
N ASP A 52 -8.81 -16.60 -8.70
CA ASP A 52 -9.57 -15.36 -8.65
C ASP A 52 -9.42 -14.55 -9.94
N THR A 53 -10.46 -13.83 -10.35
CA THR A 53 -10.52 -13.10 -11.63
C THR A 53 -9.41 -12.06 -11.73
N ARG A 54 -8.99 -11.47 -10.61
CA ARG A 54 -7.86 -10.55 -10.56
C ARG A 54 -6.56 -11.21 -11.02
N THR A 55 -6.31 -12.44 -10.57
CA THR A 55 -5.12 -13.22 -10.95
C THR A 55 -5.10 -13.50 -12.45
N LEU A 56 -6.27 -13.76 -13.05
CA LEU A 56 -6.40 -13.92 -14.50
C LEU A 56 -6.08 -12.63 -15.26
N VAL A 57 -6.62 -11.49 -14.81
CA VAL A 57 -6.33 -10.18 -15.43
C VAL A 57 -4.84 -9.87 -15.41
N LEU A 58 -4.16 -10.14 -14.28
CA LEU A 58 -2.72 -9.94 -14.13
C LEU A 58 -1.91 -10.91 -15.01
N ALA A 59 -2.31 -12.17 -15.08
CA ALA A 59 -1.70 -13.17 -15.97
C ALA A 59 -1.77 -12.78 -17.46
N GLU A 60 -2.86 -12.15 -17.87
CA GLU A 60 -3.05 -11.65 -19.24
C GLU A 60 -2.27 -10.37 -19.54
N ASN A 61 -1.80 -9.66 -18.50
CA ASN A 61 -1.13 -8.36 -18.62
C ASN A 61 0.12 -8.30 -17.72
N PRO A 62 1.16 -9.11 -18.00
CA PRO A 62 2.34 -9.23 -17.12
C PRO A 62 3.11 -7.91 -16.90
N GLU A 63 3.03 -6.97 -17.84
CA GLU A 63 3.58 -5.62 -17.70
C GLU A 63 2.94 -4.81 -16.56
N ILE A 64 1.67 -5.07 -16.24
CA ILE A 64 0.98 -4.43 -15.10
C ILE A 64 1.59 -4.88 -13.78
N ILE A 65 1.97 -6.17 -13.68
CA ILE A 65 2.61 -6.72 -12.46
C ILE A 65 3.91 -5.98 -12.19
N SER A 66 4.75 -5.84 -13.23
CA SER A 66 6.05 -5.17 -13.11
C SER A 66 5.88 -3.71 -12.65
N ARG A 67 4.93 -3.00 -13.25
CA ARG A 67 4.65 -1.60 -12.94
C ARG A 67 4.07 -1.39 -11.54
N ILE A 68 3.17 -2.26 -11.07
CA ILE A 68 2.64 -2.19 -9.71
C ILE A 68 3.72 -2.51 -8.67
N ALA A 69 4.61 -3.46 -8.97
CA ALA A 69 5.67 -3.87 -8.06
C ALA A 69 6.67 -2.74 -7.74
N GLU A 70 6.88 -1.78 -8.66
CA GLU A 70 7.77 -0.63 -8.44
C GLU A 70 7.41 0.19 -7.19
N GLY A 71 6.12 0.32 -6.85
CA GLY A 71 5.64 1.07 -5.68
C GLY A 71 5.05 0.22 -4.56
N GLY A 72 4.97 -1.11 -4.74
CA GLY A 72 4.28 -2.02 -3.81
C GLY A 72 5.13 -2.58 -2.69
N ALA A 73 6.44 -2.30 -2.65
CA ALA A 73 7.37 -2.93 -1.73
C ALA A 73 7.73 -2.09 -0.49
N PHE A 74 7.37 -0.81 -0.44
CA PHE A 74 7.65 0.10 0.68
C PHE A 74 9.11 0.01 1.18
N GLY A 75 10.07 -0.07 0.24
CA GLY A 75 11.50 -0.21 0.56
C GLY A 75 11.97 -1.60 1.02
N GLY A 76 11.07 -2.57 1.20
CA GLY A 76 11.37 -3.98 1.44
C GLY A 76 11.55 -4.80 0.15
N GLU A 77 11.88 -6.08 0.28
CA GLU A 77 11.81 -7.01 -0.85
C GLU A 77 10.34 -7.28 -1.21
N HIS A 78 9.98 -7.22 -2.49
CA HIS A 78 8.60 -7.43 -2.93
C HIS A 78 8.17 -8.90 -2.73
N SER A 79 7.02 -9.10 -2.08
CA SER A 79 6.39 -10.40 -1.89
C SER A 79 4.89 -10.34 -2.20
N ILE A 80 4.46 -11.12 -3.19
CA ILE A 80 3.04 -11.30 -3.51
C ILE A 80 2.34 -12.10 -2.41
N GLU A 81 2.98 -13.16 -1.91
CA GLU A 81 2.42 -14.03 -0.88
C GLU A 81 2.13 -13.25 0.41
N ALA A 82 3.08 -12.41 0.85
CA ALA A 82 2.88 -11.56 2.02
C ALA A 82 1.80 -10.48 1.75
N ALA A 83 1.85 -9.82 0.59
CA ALA A 83 0.90 -8.77 0.23
C ALA A 83 -0.55 -9.27 0.13
N GLN A 84 -0.77 -10.53 -0.24
CA GLN A 84 -2.11 -11.13 -0.38
C GLN A 84 -2.61 -11.80 0.91
N ASN A 85 -1.75 -11.97 1.92
CA ASN A 85 -2.07 -12.69 3.16
C ASN A 85 -1.65 -11.89 4.41
N MET A 86 -1.82 -10.57 4.41
CA MET A 86 -1.34 -9.70 5.50
C MET A 86 -1.96 -10.06 6.86
N PHE A 87 -3.22 -10.50 6.86
CA PHE A 87 -3.91 -10.96 8.08
C PHE A 87 -3.76 -12.47 8.34
N GLY A 88 -3.35 -13.22 7.32
CA GLY A 88 -3.36 -14.68 7.33
C GLY A 88 -2.21 -15.29 8.13
N ARG A 89 -2.32 -16.60 8.36
CA ARG A 89 -1.27 -17.44 8.96
C ARG A 89 -0.95 -18.64 8.06
N THR A 90 -1.00 -18.43 6.74
CA THR A 90 -0.81 -19.52 5.77
C THR A 90 0.64 -19.97 5.77
N GLU A 91 0.87 -21.28 5.63
CA GLU A 91 2.23 -21.84 5.60
C GLU A 91 3.08 -21.24 4.47
N ALA A 92 2.46 -20.98 3.31
CA ALA A 92 3.12 -20.37 2.17
C ALA A 92 3.60 -18.94 2.49
N ALA A 93 2.73 -18.08 3.02
CA ALA A 93 3.11 -16.71 3.38
C ALA A 93 4.13 -16.66 4.53
N ILE A 94 3.99 -17.52 5.55
CA ILE A 94 4.96 -17.62 6.66
C ILE A 94 6.34 -18.02 6.11
N LYS A 95 6.40 -19.02 5.24
CA LYS A 95 7.65 -19.46 4.61
C LYS A 95 8.26 -18.35 3.77
N ASP A 96 7.45 -17.68 2.96
CA ASP A 96 7.89 -16.61 2.06
C ASP A 96 8.48 -15.41 2.83
N VAL A 97 7.83 -14.98 3.92
CA VAL A 97 8.33 -13.93 4.81
C VAL A 97 9.63 -14.36 5.50
N ARG A 98 9.69 -15.60 6.03
CA ARG A 98 10.92 -16.14 6.66
C ARG A 98 12.12 -16.13 5.72
N GLU A 99 11.94 -16.56 4.47
CA GLU A 99 13.01 -16.64 3.48
C GLU A 99 13.59 -15.25 3.09
N ARG A 100 12.80 -14.18 3.30
CA ARG A 100 13.18 -12.79 3.00
C ARG A 100 13.49 -11.96 4.23
N THR A 101 13.39 -12.56 5.42
CA THR A 101 13.65 -11.87 6.67
C THR A 101 15.14 -11.86 6.96
N SER A 102 15.66 -10.70 7.34
CA SER A 102 17.03 -10.56 7.85
C SER A 102 17.05 -9.66 9.08
N VAL A 103 18.04 -9.86 9.95
CA VAL A 103 18.26 -9.03 11.13
C VAL A 103 19.61 -8.32 11.02
N VAL A 104 19.62 -7.02 11.29
CA VAL A 104 20.80 -6.17 11.20
C VAL A 104 20.99 -5.46 12.54
N GLU A 105 22.18 -5.59 13.13
CA GLU A 105 22.58 -4.74 14.27
C GLU A 105 23.00 -3.37 13.73
N VAL A 106 22.23 -2.34 14.06
CA VAL A 106 22.44 -0.96 13.57
C VAL A 106 23.19 -0.09 14.57
N GLY A 107 23.32 -0.58 15.80
CA GLY A 107 24.01 0.07 16.92
C GLY A 107 24.06 -0.92 18.09
N PRO A 108 24.79 -0.60 19.17
CA PRO A 108 25.00 -1.54 20.26
C PRO A 108 23.67 -2.10 20.80
N ARG A 109 23.47 -3.42 20.65
CA ARG A 109 22.26 -4.13 21.10
C ARG A 109 20.95 -3.63 20.47
N SER A 110 21.01 -2.88 19.37
CA SER A 110 19.88 -2.26 18.65
C SER A 110 19.77 -2.88 17.26
N TYR A 111 18.62 -3.43 16.94
CA TYR A 111 18.46 -4.27 15.75
C TYR A 111 17.25 -3.84 14.93
N LEU A 112 17.40 -3.87 13.60
CA LEU A 112 16.31 -3.81 12.64
C LEU A 112 16.08 -5.21 12.08
N ILE A 113 14.84 -5.68 12.15
CA ILE A 113 14.37 -6.88 11.45
C ILE A 113 13.73 -6.40 10.15
N ARG A 114 14.42 -6.67 9.05
CA ARG A 114 13.94 -6.37 7.71
C ARG A 114 13.10 -7.51 7.18
N MET A 115 11.89 -7.19 6.72
CA MET A 115 10.95 -8.15 6.14
C MET A 115 10.30 -7.53 4.88
N PRO A 116 9.59 -8.33 4.07
CA PRO A 116 8.74 -7.78 3.01
C PRO A 116 7.69 -6.82 3.57
N ILE A 117 7.46 -5.71 2.86
CA ILE A 117 6.47 -4.66 3.17
C ILE A 117 6.82 -3.82 4.41
N VAL A 118 7.02 -4.44 5.58
CA VAL A 118 7.16 -3.75 6.88
C VAL A 118 8.30 -4.35 7.69
N ASN A 119 8.99 -3.52 8.47
CA ASN A 119 10.05 -3.91 9.39
C ASN A 119 9.54 -3.99 10.83
N ALA A 120 10.31 -4.64 11.68
CA ALA A 120 10.21 -4.52 13.13
C ALA A 120 11.57 -4.10 13.70
N ALA A 121 11.61 -3.51 14.88
CA ALA A 121 12.87 -3.16 15.55
C ALA A 121 12.91 -3.74 16.95
N PHE A 122 14.09 -4.10 17.45
CA PHE A 122 14.20 -4.49 18.85
C PHE A 122 15.49 -4.06 19.52
N PHE A 123 15.41 -3.97 20.84
CA PHE A 123 16.48 -3.52 21.71
C PHE A 123 16.69 -4.57 22.79
N ALA A 124 17.88 -5.18 22.84
CA ALA A 124 18.22 -6.06 23.95
C ALA A 124 18.65 -5.22 25.15
N THR A 125 17.97 -5.37 26.28
CA THR A 125 18.26 -4.67 27.56
C THR A 125 18.66 -5.69 28.63
N ASP A 126 19.07 -5.24 29.81
CA ASP A 126 19.42 -6.17 30.91
C ASP A 126 18.20 -6.88 31.53
N ALA A 127 16.98 -6.41 31.24
CA ALA A 127 15.73 -7.03 31.68
C ALA A 127 15.11 -7.98 30.62
N GLY A 128 15.56 -7.89 29.37
CA GLY A 128 15.02 -8.66 28.24
C GLY A 128 14.89 -7.85 26.96
N ILE A 129 14.22 -8.41 25.96
CA ILE A 129 14.00 -7.76 24.67
C ILE A 129 12.81 -6.78 24.76
N VAL A 130 13.02 -5.55 24.28
CA VAL A 130 11.96 -4.60 23.94
C VAL A 130 11.77 -4.64 22.43
N LEU A 131 10.65 -5.15 21.97
CA LEU A 131 10.27 -5.28 20.57
C LEU A 131 9.31 -4.14 20.18
N VAL A 132 9.58 -3.48 19.07
CA VAL A 132 8.75 -2.44 18.46
C VAL A 132 8.16 -3.01 17.18
N ASP A 133 6.84 -3.16 17.20
CA ASP A 133 6.01 -3.84 16.20
C ASP A 133 6.30 -5.33 15.99
N THR A 134 5.30 -6.05 15.49
CA THR A 134 5.33 -7.50 15.26
C THR A 134 4.94 -7.90 13.85
N GLY A 135 4.94 -6.95 12.91
CA GLY A 135 4.70 -7.26 11.51
C GLY A 135 3.26 -7.72 11.20
N MET A 136 3.09 -8.20 9.97
CA MET A 136 1.89 -8.86 9.49
C MET A 136 1.63 -10.21 10.17
N GLY A 137 0.44 -10.78 9.98
CA GLY A 137 0.09 -12.14 10.42
C GLY A 137 1.16 -13.21 10.14
N PRO A 138 1.70 -13.34 8.91
CA PRO A 138 2.74 -14.34 8.62
C PRO A 138 4.13 -13.99 9.17
N ALA A 139 4.36 -12.77 9.69
CA ALA A 139 5.69 -12.29 10.10
C ALA A 139 6.14 -12.80 11.47
N GLY A 140 5.20 -13.12 12.36
CA GLY A 140 5.49 -13.52 13.75
C GLY A 140 6.59 -14.58 13.90
N PRO A 141 6.51 -15.73 13.19
CA PRO A 141 7.55 -16.75 13.25
C PRO A 141 8.93 -16.26 12.77
N ALA A 142 8.98 -15.41 11.74
CA ALA A 142 10.24 -14.86 11.23
C ALA A 142 10.87 -13.87 12.22
N ILE A 143 10.06 -13.07 12.92
CA ILE A 143 10.50 -12.17 13.99
C ILE A 143 11.09 -12.97 15.15
N MET A 144 10.43 -14.06 15.56
CA MET A 144 10.96 -14.95 16.59
C MET A 144 12.31 -15.55 16.19
N ASP A 145 12.42 -16.06 14.96
CA ASP A 145 13.67 -16.63 14.44
C ASP A 145 14.79 -15.57 14.41
N ALA A 146 14.47 -14.34 13.97
CA ALA A 146 15.40 -13.23 13.93
C ALA A 146 15.92 -12.84 15.33
N ILE A 147 15.04 -12.69 16.32
CA ILE A 147 15.42 -12.39 17.70
C ILE A 147 16.28 -13.52 18.28
N ARG A 148 15.85 -14.78 18.11
CA ARG A 148 16.55 -15.96 18.64
C ARG A 148 17.90 -16.22 17.98
N SER A 149 18.11 -15.71 16.76
CA SER A 149 19.42 -15.80 16.09
C SER A 149 20.51 -14.95 16.77
N VAL A 150 20.13 -13.94 17.56
CA VAL A 150 21.08 -13.04 18.25
C VAL A 150 20.89 -12.97 19.76
N SER A 151 19.78 -13.48 20.32
CA SER A 151 19.52 -13.42 21.75
C SER A 151 18.56 -14.51 22.25
N ASP A 152 18.93 -15.12 23.39
CA ASP A 152 18.07 -16.04 24.16
C ASP A 152 17.23 -15.34 25.23
N MET A 153 17.30 -14.00 25.32
CA MET A 153 16.56 -13.26 26.35
C MET A 153 15.04 -13.36 26.13
N PRO A 154 14.24 -13.36 27.21
CA PRO A 154 12.78 -13.32 27.08
C PRO A 154 12.34 -12.03 26.39
N ILE A 155 11.23 -12.09 25.66
CA ILE A 155 10.59 -10.87 25.15
C ILE A 155 9.87 -10.22 26.32
N HIS A 156 10.45 -9.15 26.83
CA HIS A 156 9.96 -8.46 28.03
C HIS A 156 8.81 -7.52 27.69
N THR A 157 8.95 -6.77 26.59
CA THR A 157 7.96 -5.76 26.18
C THR A 157 7.75 -5.78 24.67
N ILE A 158 6.50 -5.68 24.24
CA ILE A 158 6.12 -5.38 22.87
C ILE A 158 5.45 -4.00 22.87
N ILE A 159 5.88 -3.13 21.97
CA ILE A 159 5.29 -1.83 21.73
C ILE A 159 4.62 -1.90 20.36
N TYR A 160 3.30 -1.73 20.32
CA TYR A 160 2.61 -1.47 19.05
C TYR A 160 2.69 0.01 18.77
N THR A 161 3.37 0.38 17.69
CA THR A 161 3.41 1.76 17.24
C THR A 161 2.04 2.24 16.80
N HIS A 162 1.23 1.34 16.22
CA HIS A 162 -0.19 1.54 15.94
C HIS A 162 -0.87 0.22 15.55
N GLY A 163 -2.20 0.20 15.51
CA GLY A 163 -3.00 -1.00 15.25
C GLY A 163 -3.24 -1.33 13.78
N HIS A 164 -2.32 -1.01 12.87
CA HIS A 164 -2.39 -1.53 11.50
C HIS A 164 -1.98 -3.00 11.43
N VAL A 165 -2.39 -3.67 10.34
CA VAL A 165 -2.22 -5.13 10.19
C VAL A 165 -0.76 -5.54 10.19
N ASP A 166 0.06 -4.71 9.57
CA ASP A 166 1.49 -4.86 9.38
C ASP A 166 2.33 -4.48 10.62
N HIS A 167 1.71 -4.11 11.74
CA HIS A 167 2.45 -3.67 12.94
C HIS A 167 2.15 -4.49 14.19
N ALA A 168 0.98 -5.14 14.26
CA ALA A 168 0.52 -5.79 15.48
C ALA A 168 0.13 -7.26 15.32
N TYR A 169 0.06 -7.80 14.09
CA TYR A 169 -0.60 -9.08 13.86
C TYR A 169 0.33 -10.27 14.01
N GLY A 170 1.65 -10.14 13.85
CA GLY A 170 2.55 -11.27 14.09
C GLY A 170 2.69 -11.66 15.57
N THR A 171 2.09 -10.90 16.50
CA THR A 171 2.17 -11.16 17.94
C THR A 171 1.62 -12.54 18.33
N TRP A 172 0.68 -13.12 17.58
CA TRP A 172 0.13 -14.45 17.88
C TRP A 172 1.24 -15.50 18.03
N ALA A 173 2.28 -15.45 17.19
CA ALA A 173 3.36 -16.44 17.19
C ALA A 173 4.22 -16.32 18.45
N ILE A 174 4.38 -15.09 18.95
CA ILE A 174 5.10 -14.80 20.19
C ILE A 174 4.32 -15.37 21.39
N MET A 175 3.00 -15.15 21.42
CA MET A 175 2.14 -15.68 22.49
C MET A 175 2.06 -17.22 22.46
N GLU A 176 1.95 -17.83 21.27
CA GLU A 176 1.92 -19.29 21.10
C GLU A 176 3.26 -19.96 21.45
N ALA A 177 4.38 -19.22 21.34
CA ALA A 177 5.69 -19.66 21.82
C ALA A 177 5.80 -19.66 23.36
N GLY A 178 4.79 -19.16 24.08
CA GLY A 178 4.75 -19.14 25.55
C GLY A 178 5.41 -17.91 26.18
N GLU A 179 5.82 -16.92 25.38
CA GLU A 179 6.28 -15.63 25.90
C GLU A 179 5.12 -14.89 26.56
N THR A 180 5.42 -14.07 27.57
CA THR A 180 4.41 -13.30 28.32
C THR A 180 4.81 -11.81 28.45
N PRO A 181 5.06 -11.12 27.33
CA PRO A 181 5.50 -9.73 27.36
C PRO A 181 4.43 -8.80 27.91
N GLN A 182 4.86 -7.65 28.47
CA GLN A 182 3.97 -6.51 28.55
C GLN A 182 3.75 -5.94 27.14
N ILE A 183 2.49 -5.80 26.71
CA ILE A 183 2.13 -5.26 25.40
C ILE A 183 1.59 -3.85 25.62
N ILE A 184 2.27 -2.85 25.07
CA ILE A 184 1.98 -1.44 25.27
C ILE A 184 1.52 -0.83 23.95
N ALA A 185 0.44 -0.06 24.00
CA ALA A 185 -0.05 0.69 22.86
C ALA A 185 -0.76 1.98 23.29
N HIS A 186 -1.01 2.85 22.32
CA HIS A 186 -1.91 3.98 22.53
C HIS A 186 -3.37 3.53 22.78
N ASP A 187 -4.14 4.27 23.57
CA ASP A 187 -5.52 3.90 23.95
C ASP A 187 -6.49 3.84 22.75
N LEU A 188 -6.31 4.68 21.73
CA LEU A 188 -7.09 4.67 20.48
C LEU A 188 -6.88 3.42 19.61
N LEU A 189 -5.88 2.57 19.90
CA LEU A 189 -5.73 1.28 19.22
C LEU A 189 -6.97 0.41 19.40
N LYS A 190 -7.63 0.52 20.57
CA LYS A 190 -8.83 -0.26 20.87
C LYS A 190 -9.93 0.00 19.84
N ASP A 191 -10.25 1.27 19.60
CA ASP A 191 -11.30 1.66 18.66
C ASP A 191 -10.95 1.25 17.23
N ARG A 192 -9.66 1.23 16.88
CA ARG A 192 -9.18 0.71 15.59
C ARG A 192 -9.42 -0.78 15.43
N PHE A 193 -9.06 -1.58 16.43
CA PHE A 193 -9.28 -3.03 16.41
C PHE A 193 -10.78 -3.38 16.36
N GLU A 194 -11.60 -2.69 17.15
CA GLU A 194 -13.05 -2.83 17.10
C GLU A 194 -13.63 -2.47 15.72
N ARG A 195 -13.09 -1.44 15.07
CA ARG A 195 -13.45 -1.08 13.69
C ARG A 195 -13.08 -2.18 12.70
N TYR A 196 -11.95 -2.87 12.90
CA TYR A 196 -11.52 -3.95 12.01
C TYR A 196 -12.47 -5.13 12.03
N ILE A 197 -12.94 -5.50 13.23
CA ILE A 197 -13.98 -6.50 13.42
C ILE A 197 -15.31 -6.03 12.81
N ARG A 198 -15.72 -4.79 13.12
CA ARG A 198 -17.02 -4.24 12.70
C ARG A 198 -17.15 -4.07 11.18
N LEU A 199 -16.06 -3.71 10.50
CA LEU A 199 -16.04 -3.41 9.06
C LEU A 199 -15.31 -4.48 8.25
N ARG A 200 -15.23 -5.72 8.76
CA ARG A 200 -14.47 -6.84 8.20
C ARG A 200 -14.57 -6.96 6.67
N GLY A 201 -15.76 -7.18 6.11
CA GLY A 201 -15.94 -7.32 4.65
C GLY A 201 -15.59 -6.05 3.86
N SER A 202 -15.83 -4.87 4.43
CA SER A 202 -15.43 -3.61 3.78
C SER A 202 -13.91 -3.45 3.75
N LEU A 203 -13.22 -3.77 4.85
CA LEU A 203 -11.77 -3.69 4.93
C LEU A 203 -11.10 -4.75 4.06
N ALA A 204 -11.63 -5.98 4.04
CA ALA A 204 -11.20 -7.03 3.13
C ALA A 204 -11.18 -6.53 1.67
N LYS A 205 -12.29 -5.92 1.22
CA LYS A 205 -12.38 -5.32 -0.11
C LYS A 205 -11.37 -4.19 -0.33
N TYR A 206 -11.31 -3.20 0.57
CA TYR A 206 -10.46 -2.02 0.38
C TYR A 206 -8.97 -2.28 0.57
N MET A 207 -8.60 -3.34 1.31
CA MET A 207 -7.22 -3.79 1.49
C MET A 207 -6.83 -4.90 0.50
N SER A 208 -7.76 -5.35 -0.34
CA SER A 208 -7.58 -6.47 -1.26
C SER A 208 -7.09 -7.74 -0.55
N GLN A 209 -7.69 -8.03 0.61
CA GLN A 209 -7.37 -9.18 1.46
C GLN A 209 -8.54 -10.15 1.51
N PRO A 210 -8.31 -11.47 1.69
CA PRO A 210 -9.38 -12.43 1.89
C PRO A 210 -10.13 -12.14 3.20
N GLU A 211 -11.46 -12.02 3.13
CA GLU A 211 -12.29 -11.66 4.28
C GLU A 211 -12.13 -12.64 5.45
N GLU A 212 -11.99 -13.93 5.13
CA GLU A 212 -11.81 -15.00 6.10
C GLU A 212 -10.56 -14.85 6.96
N GLN A 213 -9.54 -14.12 6.49
CA GLN A 213 -8.31 -13.87 7.25
C GLN A 213 -8.45 -12.69 8.21
N LEU A 214 -9.37 -11.75 7.98
CA LEU A 214 -9.59 -10.61 8.87
C LEU A 214 -10.26 -11.06 10.18
N PRO A 215 -10.00 -10.36 11.30
CA PRO A 215 -10.59 -10.70 12.60
C PRO A 215 -12.11 -10.61 12.54
N ALA A 216 -12.77 -11.63 13.08
CA ALA A 216 -14.22 -11.73 13.20
C ALA A 216 -14.72 -11.45 14.62
N SER A 217 -13.85 -11.63 15.63
CA SER A 217 -14.16 -11.33 17.02
C SER A 217 -12.93 -10.84 17.80
N PRO A 218 -13.11 -10.28 19.01
CA PRO A 218 -11.98 -9.83 19.84
C PRO A 218 -10.94 -10.92 20.14
N GLU A 219 -11.34 -12.19 20.17
CA GLU A 219 -10.47 -13.33 20.46
C GLU A 219 -9.47 -13.63 19.33
N ASP A 220 -9.71 -13.11 18.11
CA ASP A 220 -8.80 -13.25 16.97
C ASP A 220 -7.58 -12.31 17.08
N LEU A 221 -7.59 -11.38 18.04
CA LEU A 221 -6.60 -10.33 18.22
C LEU A 221 -5.82 -10.48 19.53
N VAL A 222 -4.55 -10.06 19.52
CA VAL A 222 -3.75 -9.95 20.74
C VAL A 222 -3.82 -8.52 21.26
N TRP A 223 -4.57 -8.32 22.34
CA TRP A 223 -4.81 -7.00 22.93
C TRP A 223 -3.64 -6.51 23.78
N PRO A 224 -3.35 -5.19 23.78
CA PRO A 224 -2.41 -4.59 24.72
C PRO A 224 -2.77 -4.87 26.18
N THR A 225 -1.75 -5.13 26.99
CA THR A 225 -1.87 -5.30 28.45
C THR A 225 -1.72 -3.99 29.20
N ARG A 226 -1.22 -2.93 28.53
CA ARG A 226 -1.12 -1.58 29.06
C ARG A 226 -1.40 -0.56 27.95
N TYR A 227 -2.15 0.48 28.30
CA TYR A 227 -2.46 1.61 27.42
C TYR A 227 -1.89 2.92 27.98
N PHE A 228 -1.68 3.89 27.09
CA PHE A 228 -1.36 5.29 27.42
C PHE A 228 -1.96 6.23 26.35
N SER A 229 -2.02 7.53 26.60
CA SER A 229 -2.79 8.48 25.77
C SER A 229 -1.99 9.64 25.16
N ASP A 230 -0.75 9.88 25.60
CA ASP A 230 0.05 11.02 25.12
C ASP A 230 1.54 10.66 25.12
N ARG A 231 2.16 10.67 26.29
CA ARG A 231 3.56 10.31 26.46
C ARG A 231 3.72 9.27 27.55
N LEU A 232 4.60 8.30 27.31
CA LEU A 232 4.97 7.31 28.30
C LEU A 232 6.48 7.07 28.29
N GLU A 233 7.11 7.27 29.44
CA GLU A 233 8.52 6.93 29.66
C GLU A 233 8.62 5.62 30.45
N LEU A 234 9.49 4.73 30.00
CA LEU A 234 9.71 3.40 30.56
C LEU A 234 11.19 3.22 30.87
N GLU A 235 11.48 2.68 32.05
CA GLU A 235 12.83 2.23 32.42
C GLU A 235 12.88 0.71 32.37
N ILE A 236 13.59 0.16 31.39
CA ILE A 236 13.67 -1.29 31.15
C ILE A 236 15.14 -1.69 31.03
N GLY A 237 15.61 -2.53 31.97
CA GLY A 237 16.97 -3.08 31.91
C GLY A 237 18.07 -2.01 31.90
N GLY A 238 17.86 -0.89 32.60
CA GLY A 238 18.82 0.22 32.69
C GLY A 238 18.71 1.26 31.58
N GLU A 239 17.70 1.18 30.72
CA GLU A 239 17.50 2.10 29.61
C GLU A 239 16.12 2.75 29.60
N THR A 240 16.10 4.03 29.23
CA THR A 240 14.89 4.81 29.02
C THR A 240 14.34 4.59 27.60
N PHE A 241 13.06 4.23 27.52
CA PHE A 241 12.27 4.25 26.30
C PHE A 241 11.18 5.30 26.43
N VAL A 242 11.10 6.19 25.46
CA VAL A 242 10.08 7.24 25.37
C VAL A 242 9.13 6.90 24.25
N LEU A 243 7.87 6.62 24.58
CA LEU A 243 6.78 6.43 23.64
C LEU A 243 6.04 7.77 23.56
N GLN A 244 6.06 8.40 22.38
CA GLN A 244 5.40 9.67 22.14
C GLN A 244 4.31 9.50 21.08
N HIS A 245 3.07 9.78 21.49
CA HIS A 245 1.93 9.79 20.60
C HIS A 245 1.87 11.10 19.83
N HIS A 246 1.58 10.98 18.54
CA HIS A 246 0.99 12.00 17.69
C HIS A 246 0.03 11.28 16.74
N LYS A 247 -0.87 12.00 16.07
CA LYS A 247 -1.62 11.36 14.98
C LYS A 247 -0.79 11.45 13.71
N GLY A 248 -0.90 10.45 12.84
CA GLY A 248 -0.16 10.40 11.58
C GLY A 248 -0.91 9.64 10.53
N GLU A 249 -0.37 8.49 10.14
CA GLU A 249 -1.09 7.55 9.28
C GLU A 249 -2.36 7.05 9.97
N THR A 250 -2.30 6.88 11.29
CA THR A 250 -3.43 6.55 12.13
C THR A 250 -3.65 7.52 13.29
N ASP A 251 -4.80 7.42 13.93
CA ASP A 251 -5.15 8.21 15.12
C ASP A 251 -4.50 7.70 16.41
N ASP A 252 -3.91 6.50 16.40
CA ASP A 252 -3.27 5.81 17.53
C ASP A 252 -1.74 5.70 17.39
N GLN A 253 -1.14 6.39 16.43
CA GLN A 253 0.27 6.25 16.09
C GLN A 253 1.22 6.80 17.16
N LEU A 254 2.36 6.16 17.36
CA LEU A 254 3.44 6.67 18.22
C LEU A 254 4.79 6.37 17.60
N TYR A 255 5.81 7.13 17.99
CA TYR A 255 7.21 6.76 17.78
C TYR A 255 7.86 6.35 19.10
N VAL A 256 8.96 5.60 19.00
CA VAL A 256 9.76 5.16 20.15
C VAL A 256 11.14 5.81 20.08
N TRP A 257 11.47 6.62 21.08
CA TRP A 257 12.79 7.24 21.23
C TRP A 257 13.58 6.58 22.37
N VAL A 258 14.84 6.26 22.11
CA VAL A 258 15.76 5.66 23.08
C VAL A 258 16.95 6.61 23.29
N PRO A 259 16.83 7.61 24.20
CA PRO A 259 17.81 8.68 24.35
C PRO A 259 19.24 8.18 24.59
N GLY A 260 19.39 7.17 25.46
CA GLY A 260 20.70 6.60 25.80
C GLY A 260 21.45 5.99 24.61
N ARG A 261 20.73 5.61 23.56
CA ARG A 261 21.27 5.05 22.32
C ARG A 261 21.27 6.03 21.15
N GLY A 262 20.59 7.16 21.29
CA GLY A 262 20.33 8.06 20.17
C GLY A 262 19.52 7.40 19.05
N ALA A 263 18.69 6.41 19.37
CA ALA A 263 17.97 5.58 18.40
C ALA A 263 16.47 5.88 18.40
N LEU A 264 15.87 5.98 17.22
CA LEU A 264 14.46 6.32 17.04
C LEU A 264 13.77 5.30 16.13
N ALA A 265 12.71 4.66 16.60
CA ALA A 265 11.79 3.91 15.76
C ALA A 265 10.61 4.80 15.36
N SER A 266 10.53 5.16 14.08
CA SER A 266 9.62 6.21 13.59
C SER A 266 8.23 5.71 13.20
N ALA A 267 7.95 4.41 13.33
CA ALA A 267 6.73 3.81 12.81
C ALA A 267 6.50 4.22 11.33
N ASP A 268 5.26 4.53 10.97
CA ASP A 268 4.88 4.97 9.64
C ASP A 268 5.09 6.46 9.41
N TYR A 269 5.61 7.23 10.38
CA TYR A 269 5.83 8.67 10.16
C TYR A 269 6.84 8.93 9.03
N TYR A 270 7.77 8.01 8.82
CA TYR A 270 8.76 8.05 7.75
C TYR A 270 8.76 6.74 6.97
N GLN A 271 8.50 6.84 5.67
CA GLN A 271 8.39 5.69 4.76
C GLN A 271 9.48 5.68 3.67
N GLY A 272 10.37 6.69 3.66
CA GLY A 272 11.42 6.85 2.64
C GLY A 272 10.95 7.43 1.30
N PHE A 273 9.68 7.82 1.21
CA PHE A 273 9.04 8.48 0.07
C PHE A 273 7.90 9.38 0.58
N LEU A 274 7.18 10.07 -0.31
CA LEU A 274 6.03 10.90 0.10
C LEU A 274 4.97 10.01 0.79
N PRO A 275 4.75 10.19 2.11
CA PRO A 275 4.09 9.17 2.92
C PRO A 275 2.61 9.00 2.57
N ASN A 276 2.04 7.89 3.02
CA ASN A 276 0.65 7.45 2.81
C ASN A 276 -0.44 8.33 3.47
N ALA A 277 -0.26 9.64 3.43
CA ALA A 277 -1.13 10.67 3.99
C ALA A 277 -2.36 11.00 3.12
N GLY A 278 -2.47 10.43 1.91
CA GLY A 278 -3.51 10.74 0.92
C GLY A 278 -4.42 9.59 0.50
N ASN A 279 -4.34 8.41 1.12
CA ASN A 279 -5.03 7.22 0.59
C ASN A 279 -6.56 7.31 0.66
N GLY A 280 -7.19 7.46 -0.51
CA GLY A 280 -8.64 7.57 -0.65
C GLY A 280 -9.44 6.30 -0.31
N LYS A 281 -8.80 5.13 -0.24
CA LYS A 281 -9.43 3.87 0.21
C LYS A 281 -9.41 3.70 1.74
N ARG A 282 -8.88 4.67 2.49
CA ARG A 282 -8.62 4.53 3.93
C ARG A 282 -9.39 5.56 4.77
N TYR A 283 -9.36 5.30 6.07
CA TYR A 283 -9.87 6.23 7.08
C TYR A 283 -9.07 7.55 7.06
N GLN A 284 -9.51 8.56 7.81
CA GLN A 284 -8.82 9.85 7.92
C GLN A 284 -7.32 9.65 8.23
N ARG A 285 -6.47 10.38 7.52
CA ARG A 285 -5.05 10.58 7.88
C ARG A 285 -4.87 11.95 8.51
N HIS A 286 -3.91 12.09 9.40
CA HIS A 286 -3.77 13.25 10.28
C HIS A 286 -2.57 14.09 9.87
N VAL A 287 -2.66 14.72 8.70
CA VAL A 287 -1.53 15.40 8.04
C VAL A 287 -0.91 16.51 8.91
N GLU A 288 -1.73 17.29 9.61
CA GLU A 288 -1.26 18.37 10.50
C GLU A 288 -0.51 17.85 11.71
N GLU A 289 -1.03 16.84 12.39
CA GLU A 289 -0.36 16.22 13.54
C GLU A 289 0.89 15.46 13.10
N TRP A 290 0.90 14.92 11.87
CA TRP A 290 2.07 14.28 11.28
C TRP A 290 3.22 15.28 11.11
N VAL A 291 2.94 16.53 10.72
CA VAL A 291 3.94 17.61 10.68
C VAL A 291 4.57 17.81 12.06
N VAL A 292 3.74 17.89 13.12
CA VAL A 292 4.22 18.06 14.49
C VAL A 292 5.14 16.90 14.90
N ALA A 293 4.75 15.66 14.60
CA ALA A 293 5.58 14.49 14.88
C ALA A 293 6.93 14.54 14.17
N LEU A 294 6.96 14.92 12.88
CA LEU A 294 8.19 15.02 12.10
C LEU A 294 9.12 16.11 12.63
N GLU A 295 8.58 17.29 12.96
CA GLU A 295 9.34 18.40 13.56
C GLU A 295 9.92 18.00 14.93
N GLU A 296 9.12 17.33 15.77
CA GLU A 296 9.58 16.84 17.08
C GLU A 296 10.69 15.80 16.91
N MET A 297 10.51 14.78 16.07
CA MET A 297 11.52 13.76 15.81
C MET A 297 12.82 14.35 15.22
N ALA A 298 12.73 15.39 14.38
CA ALA A 298 13.89 16.12 13.89
C ALA A 298 14.64 16.83 15.04
N SER A 299 13.91 17.44 15.98
CA SER A 299 14.50 18.15 17.13
C SER A 299 15.22 17.23 18.14
N LEU A 300 14.95 15.92 18.09
CA LEU A 300 15.65 14.92 18.92
C LEU A 300 17.07 14.63 18.42
N GLU A 301 17.42 15.05 17.19
CA GLU A 301 18.71 14.81 16.54
C GLU A 301 19.15 13.32 16.64
N PRO A 302 18.31 12.37 16.19
CA PRO A 302 18.63 10.95 16.29
C PRO A 302 19.92 10.61 15.54
N LYS A 303 20.68 9.68 16.11
CA LYS A 303 21.88 9.09 15.49
C LYS A 303 21.53 7.89 14.64
N ILE A 304 20.47 7.17 15.00
CA ILE A 304 20.00 5.97 14.32
C ILE A 304 18.49 6.10 14.13
N LEU A 305 18.03 5.95 12.90
CA LEU A 305 16.62 5.80 12.53
C LEU A 305 16.33 4.35 12.18
N LEU A 306 15.32 3.79 12.82
CA LEU A 306 14.76 2.45 12.61
C LEU A 306 13.34 2.61 12.04
N PRO A 307 13.18 2.78 10.72
CA PRO A 307 11.86 3.00 10.14
C PRO A 307 11.07 1.69 10.03
N ALA A 308 9.74 1.80 10.03
CA ALA A 308 8.88 0.65 9.72
C ALA A 308 9.01 0.20 8.26
N HIS A 309 9.61 1.02 7.39
CA HIS A 309 9.76 0.74 5.97
C HIS A 309 11.17 1.12 5.49
N GLY A 310 11.82 0.23 4.74
CA GLY A 310 13.14 0.46 4.15
C GLY A 310 14.34 0.18 5.06
N GLU A 311 15.47 0.82 4.77
CA GLU A 311 16.73 0.63 5.50
C GLU A 311 16.81 1.52 6.75
N ALA A 312 17.61 1.10 7.74
CA ALA A 312 18.04 2.01 8.80
C ALA A 312 18.90 3.14 8.25
N ILE A 313 18.89 4.29 8.93
CA ILE A 313 19.75 5.44 8.63
C ILE A 313 20.58 5.75 9.86
N ASP A 314 21.89 5.92 9.70
CA ASP A 314 22.85 6.13 10.80
C ASP A 314 23.60 7.48 10.71
N ASP A 315 23.07 8.40 9.88
CA ASP A 315 23.57 9.77 9.73
C ASP A 315 22.54 10.79 10.21
N THR A 316 22.85 11.47 11.32
CA THR A 316 21.95 12.46 11.95
C THR A 316 21.52 13.56 10.99
N ALA A 317 22.43 14.08 10.16
CA ALA A 317 22.10 15.16 9.23
C ALA A 317 21.08 14.71 8.17
N THR A 318 21.23 13.49 7.65
CA THR A 318 20.28 12.87 6.72
C THR A 318 18.93 12.64 7.38
N ILE A 319 18.90 12.12 8.61
CA ILE A 319 17.63 11.86 9.31
C ILE A 319 16.87 13.18 9.57
N VAL A 320 17.54 14.17 10.14
CA VAL A 320 16.95 15.49 10.43
C VAL A 320 16.51 16.18 9.15
N GLY A 321 17.33 16.14 8.10
CA GLY A 321 16.99 16.69 6.78
C GLY A 321 15.74 16.03 6.18
N ASN A 322 15.66 14.71 6.23
CA ASN A 322 14.51 13.96 5.73
C ASN A 322 13.21 14.29 6.46
N PHE A 323 13.23 14.34 7.79
CA PHE A 323 12.06 14.75 8.57
C PHE A 323 11.65 16.19 8.29
N SER A 324 12.62 17.11 8.21
CA SER A 324 12.35 18.53 7.95
C SER A 324 11.71 18.74 6.57
N VAL A 325 12.23 18.08 5.55
CA VAL A 325 11.68 18.14 4.18
C VAL A 325 10.26 17.59 4.11
N LEU A 326 9.99 16.46 4.78
CA LEU A 326 8.64 15.89 4.86
C LEU A 326 7.67 16.81 5.59
N ALA A 327 8.09 17.36 6.73
CA ALA A 327 7.29 18.29 7.52
C ALA A 327 6.93 19.53 6.68
N GLU A 328 7.92 20.10 5.98
CA GLU A 328 7.72 21.27 5.12
C GLU A 328 6.74 20.97 3.98
N ALA A 329 6.88 19.83 3.30
CA ALA A 329 6.00 19.44 2.21
C ALA A 329 4.55 19.22 2.67
N LEU A 330 4.35 18.48 3.76
CA LEU A 330 3.01 18.24 4.32
C LEU A 330 2.38 19.54 4.82
N LYS A 331 3.16 20.39 5.50
CA LYS A 331 2.72 21.71 5.94
C LYS A 331 2.30 22.60 4.78
N TYR A 332 3.10 22.63 3.71
CA TYR A 332 2.75 23.38 2.51
C TYR A 332 1.42 22.91 1.90
N ILE A 333 1.21 21.59 1.77
CA ILE A 333 -0.05 21.04 1.22
C ILE A 333 -1.25 21.42 2.10
N VAL A 334 -1.09 21.37 3.42
CA VAL A 334 -2.13 21.79 4.38
C VAL A 334 -2.42 23.28 4.21
N ASP A 335 -1.40 24.13 4.29
CA ASP A 335 -1.54 25.58 4.25
C ASP A 335 -2.18 26.02 2.93
N TYR A 336 -1.70 25.51 1.79
CA TYR A 336 -2.30 25.76 0.46
C TYR A 336 -3.77 25.34 0.41
N THR A 337 -4.10 24.16 0.91
CA THR A 337 -5.48 23.64 0.87
C THR A 337 -6.41 24.51 1.71
N ILE A 338 -5.97 24.93 2.90
CA ILE A 338 -6.76 25.80 3.80
C ILE A 338 -6.91 27.20 3.22
N GLU A 339 -5.86 27.75 2.60
CA GLU A 339 -5.91 29.06 1.93
C GLU A 339 -6.95 29.07 0.81
N GLU A 340 -6.91 28.08 -0.09
CA GLU A 340 -7.87 27.97 -1.19
C GLU A 340 -9.31 27.69 -0.71
N LEU A 341 -9.47 26.94 0.37
CA LEU A 341 -10.77 26.77 1.00
C LEU A 341 -11.33 28.09 1.53
N ASN A 342 -10.51 28.89 2.20
CA ASN A 342 -10.92 30.20 2.70
C ASN A 342 -11.19 31.20 1.56
N ALA A 343 -10.53 31.03 0.41
CA ALA A 343 -10.81 31.80 -0.81
C ALA A 343 -12.14 31.41 -1.49
N GLY A 344 -12.79 30.32 -1.05
CA GLY A 344 -14.02 29.81 -1.66
C GLY A 344 -13.78 29.11 -3.00
N THR A 345 -12.55 28.63 -3.25
CA THR A 345 -12.23 27.85 -4.46
C THR A 345 -13.00 26.54 -4.45
N ARG A 346 -13.59 26.17 -5.61
CA ARG A 346 -14.29 24.88 -5.78
C ARG A 346 -13.33 23.72 -5.51
N LYS A 347 -13.74 22.75 -4.68
CA LYS A 347 -12.83 21.71 -4.12
C LYS A 347 -12.01 20.93 -5.14
N ASP A 348 -12.58 20.62 -6.31
CA ASP A 348 -11.88 19.96 -7.41
C ASP A 348 -10.70 20.77 -7.97
N LEU A 349 -10.82 22.09 -7.95
CA LEU A 349 -9.76 22.98 -8.39
C LEU A 349 -8.64 23.08 -7.35
N ILE A 350 -8.93 22.87 -6.06
CA ILE A 350 -7.92 22.94 -5.00
C ILE A 350 -6.91 21.79 -5.18
N TYR A 351 -7.38 20.55 -5.06
CA TYR A 351 -6.50 19.39 -5.20
C TYR A 351 -6.02 19.20 -6.65
N GLY A 352 -6.70 19.76 -7.65
CA GLY A 352 -6.25 19.74 -9.05
C GLY A 352 -5.10 20.71 -9.36
N ARG A 353 -4.82 21.68 -8.49
CA ARG A 353 -3.80 22.73 -8.70
C ARG A 353 -2.65 22.70 -7.70
N VAL A 354 -2.76 21.93 -6.60
CA VAL A 354 -1.68 21.82 -5.60
C VAL A 354 -0.41 21.28 -6.25
N GLN A 355 0.68 22.05 -6.10
CA GLN A 355 2.01 21.69 -6.58
C GLN A 355 3.02 22.09 -5.51
N LEU A 356 3.93 21.18 -5.17
CA LEU A 356 5.01 21.47 -4.24
C LEU A 356 5.95 22.55 -4.80
N PRO A 357 6.52 23.42 -3.95
CA PRO A 357 7.56 24.37 -4.34
C PRO A 357 8.74 23.69 -5.04
N GLU A 358 9.41 24.41 -5.95
CA GLU A 358 10.52 23.88 -6.77
C GLU A 358 11.65 23.25 -5.94
N HIS A 359 11.96 23.82 -4.77
CA HIS A 359 13.01 23.30 -3.89
C HIS A 359 12.64 21.98 -3.20
N LEU A 360 11.35 21.62 -3.16
CA LEU A 360 10.84 20.35 -2.62
C LEU A 360 10.51 19.34 -3.72
N ALA A 361 10.09 19.80 -4.90
CA ALA A 361 9.48 18.97 -5.94
C ALA A 361 10.31 17.75 -6.37
N ASN A 362 11.64 17.82 -6.29
CA ASN A 362 12.55 16.76 -6.71
C ASN A 362 13.34 16.13 -5.56
N HIS A 363 13.00 16.41 -4.30
CA HIS A 363 13.72 15.81 -3.17
C HIS A 363 13.45 14.30 -3.10
N PRO A 364 14.46 13.43 -2.94
CA PRO A 364 14.29 11.97 -2.96
C PRO A 364 13.24 11.45 -1.96
N THR A 365 13.19 12.03 -0.76
CA THR A 365 12.22 11.71 0.30
C THR A 365 10.77 12.06 -0.05
N LEU A 366 10.55 12.85 -1.11
CA LEU A 366 9.23 13.25 -1.59
C LEU A 366 8.85 12.53 -2.89
N ASN A 367 9.59 11.48 -3.28
CA ASN A 367 9.26 10.68 -4.44
C ASN A 367 7.81 10.17 -4.35
N VAL A 368 7.05 10.39 -5.42
CA VAL A 368 5.65 9.99 -5.53
C VAL A 368 5.62 8.51 -5.91
N GLN A 369 5.41 7.66 -4.92
CA GLN A 369 5.22 6.22 -5.14
C GLN A 369 3.77 5.82 -4.89
N TYR A 370 3.28 6.10 -3.68
CA TYR A 370 2.02 5.55 -3.21
C TYR A 370 0.83 6.51 -3.37
N VAL A 371 1.03 7.80 -3.08
CA VAL A 371 0.04 8.88 -3.20
C VAL A 371 0.70 10.15 -3.72
N THR A 372 -0.11 11.10 -4.21
CA THR A 372 0.36 12.41 -4.70
C THR A 372 0.04 13.55 -3.72
N PRO A 373 0.64 14.75 -3.89
CA PRO A 373 0.21 15.95 -3.18
C PRO A 373 -1.30 16.26 -3.36
N SER A 374 -1.86 15.94 -4.53
CA SER A 374 -3.30 16.05 -4.80
C SER A 374 -4.12 15.16 -3.86
N ASP A 375 -3.68 13.91 -3.65
CA ASP A 375 -4.37 12.96 -2.78
C ASP A 375 -4.27 13.36 -1.31
N ILE A 376 -3.13 13.91 -0.88
CA ILE A 376 -2.94 14.47 0.47
C ILE A 376 -3.87 15.68 0.66
N SER A 377 -3.97 16.58 -0.32
CA SER A 377 -4.91 17.71 -0.28
C SER A 377 -6.37 17.23 -0.13
N LYS A 378 -6.79 16.18 -0.84
CA LYS A 378 -8.12 15.55 -0.66
C LYS A 378 -8.34 15.07 0.79
N MET A 379 -7.31 14.53 1.43
CA MET A 379 -7.38 14.08 2.82
C MET A 379 -7.49 15.25 3.82
N VAL A 380 -6.83 16.38 3.53
CA VAL A 380 -6.99 17.63 4.29
C VAL A 380 -8.41 18.18 4.10
N LEU A 381 -8.94 18.21 2.88
CA LEU A 381 -10.33 18.61 2.61
C LEU A 381 -11.33 17.78 3.42
N LYS A 382 -11.16 16.45 3.43
CA LYS A 382 -11.99 15.49 4.17
C LYS A 382 -11.99 15.74 5.69
N ARG A 383 -10.89 16.21 6.26
CA ARG A 383 -10.79 16.55 7.69
C ARG A 383 -11.75 17.68 8.07
N TYR A 384 -11.79 18.71 7.23
CA TYR A 384 -12.51 19.95 7.55
C TYR A 384 -13.94 19.98 7.03
N LEU A 385 -14.26 19.16 6.03
CA LEU A 385 -15.50 19.28 5.27
C LEU A 385 -16.21 17.93 5.12
N GLY A 386 -17.52 18.01 4.88
CA GLY A 386 -18.33 16.85 4.52
C GLY A 386 -18.09 16.37 3.08
N TRP A 387 -18.86 15.34 2.70
CA TRP A 387 -18.80 14.66 1.39
C TRP A 387 -19.17 15.54 0.19
N TRP A 388 -19.82 16.69 0.41
CA TRP A 388 -20.26 17.60 -0.64
C TRP A 388 -19.06 18.24 -1.36
N ASP A 389 -19.06 18.31 -2.69
CA ASP A 389 -17.90 18.71 -3.51
C ASP A 389 -18.04 20.08 -4.21
N ASP A 390 -19.08 20.84 -3.88
CA ASP A 390 -19.42 22.15 -4.47
C ASP A 390 -19.91 22.11 -5.94
N ILE A 391 -20.31 20.94 -6.44
CA ILE A 391 -20.90 20.80 -7.78
C ILE A 391 -22.41 20.52 -7.65
N PRO A 392 -23.31 21.48 -7.95
CA PRO A 392 -24.76 21.36 -7.72
C PRO A 392 -25.41 20.02 -8.12
N SER A 393 -25.00 19.46 -9.27
CA SER A 393 -25.51 18.17 -9.76
C SER A 393 -25.16 16.99 -8.86
N ASN A 394 -24.12 17.08 -8.04
CA ASN A 394 -23.64 16.00 -7.19
C ASN A 394 -24.37 15.94 -5.84
N TRP A 395 -25.30 16.86 -5.56
CA TRP A 395 -26.07 16.86 -4.30
C TRP A 395 -27.07 15.71 -4.31
N THR A 396 -27.62 15.44 -5.48
CA THR A 396 -28.49 14.30 -5.77
C THR A 396 -28.19 13.88 -7.21
N PRO A 397 -27.05 13.20 -7.44
CA PRO A 397 -26.61 12.86 -8.79
C PRO A 397 -27.57 11.85 -9.41
N ALA A 398 -27.78 11.96 -10.72
CA ALA A 398 -28.37 10.87 -11.49
C ALA A 398 -27.47 9.63 -11.38
N PRO A 399 -28.02 8.39 -11.39
CA PRO A 399 -27.22 7.17 -11.47
C PRO A 399 -26.19 7.23 -12.60
N MET A 400 -25.00 6.66 -12.39
CA MET A 400 -23.96 6.66 -13.44
C MET A 400 -24.43 5.93 -14.70
N GLU A 401 -25.29 4.93 -14.54
CA GLU A 401 -25.96 4.21 -15.63
C GLU A 401 -26.78 5.17 -16.50
N ASP A 402 -27.62 6.00 -15.87
CA ASP A 402 -28.47 6.98 -16.58
C ASP A 402 -27.63 8.08 -17.25
N GLN A 403 -26.55 8.53 -16.59
CA GLN A 403 -25.61 9.47 -17.19
C GLN A 403 -24.94 8.88 -18.44
N GLY A 404 -24.53 7.61 -18.39
CA GLY A 404 -23.94 6.94 -19.55
C GLY A 404 -24.93 6.67 -20.67
N GLU A 405 -26.18 6.29 -20.35
CA GLU A 405 -27.25 6.16 -21.35
C GLU A 405 -27.54 7.48 -22.05
N MET A 406 -27.57 8.60 -21.30
CA MET A 406 -27.72 9.94 -21.87
C MET A 406 -26.62 10.24 -22.89
N ILE A 407 -25.36 9.89 -22.60
CA ILE A 407 -24.24 10.07 -23.55
C ILE A 407 -24.42 9.20 -24.81
N ILE A 408 -24.88 7.95 -24.64
CA ILE A 408 -25.17 7.04 -25.76
C ILE A 408 -26.29 7.60 -26.63
N GLU A 409 -27.38 8.09 -26.03
CA GLU A 409 -28.50 8.72 -26.74
C GLU A 409 -28.04 9.97 -27.51
N LEU A 410 -27.25 10.83 -26.88
CA LEU A 410 -26.73 12.07 -27.49
C LEU A 410 -25.87 11.78 -28.72
N ALA A 411 -25.17 10.64 -28.73
CA ALA A 411 -24.39 10.13 -29.85
C ALA A 411 -25.21 9.31 -30.87
N GLY A 412 -26.55 9.33 -30.78
CA GLY A 412 -27.44 8.61 -31.68
C GLY A 412 -27.41 7.08 -31.53
N GLY A 413 -27.01 6.57 -30.36
CA GLY A 413 -26.88 5.15 -30.07
C GLY A 413 -25.60 4.50 -30.63
N ASN A 414 -24.67 5.28 -31.20
CA ASN A 414 -23.51 4.74 -31.90
C ASN A 414 -22.34 4.41 -30.97
N ILE A 415 -22.44 3.30 -30.23
CA ILE A 415 -21.40 2.82 -29.30
C ILE A 415 -20.02 2.73 -29.97
N SER A 416 -19.95 2.26 -31.22
CA SER A 416 -18.68 2.13 -31.94
C SER A 416 -17.96 3.48 -32.12
N THR A 417 -18.71 4.56 -32.38
CA THR A 417 -18.15 5.90 -32.52
C THR A 417 -17.69 6.47 -31.18
N ILE A 418 -18.47 6.26 -30.12
CA ILE A 418 -18.13 6.76 -28.78
C ILE A 418 -16.89 6.04 -28.24
N THR A 419 -16.81 4.71 -28.39
CA THR A 419 -15.64 3.93 -27.97
C THR A 419 -14.40 4.27 -28.81
N ALA A 420 -14.54 4.55 -30.11
CA ALA A 420 -13.44 5.06 -30.94
C ALA A 420 -12.96 6.44 -30.46
N TYR A 421 -13.88 7.33 -30.08
CA TYR A 421 -13.54 8.63 -29.50
C TYR A 421 -12.83 8.51 -28.15
N ALA A 422 -13.27 7.60 -27.28
CA ALA A 422 -12.60 7.31 -26.01
C ALA A 422 -11.15 6.82 -26.23
N ARG A 423 -10.90 5.98 -27.25
CA ARG A 423 -9.55 5.56 -27.61
C ARG A 423 -8.70 6.69 -28.17
N ASP A 424 -9.28 7.58 -28.97
CA ASP A 424 -8.58 8.78 -29.45
C ASP A 424 -8.19 9.72 -28.30
N LEU A 425 -9.03 9.81 -27.26
CA LEU A 425 -8.71 10.58 -26.05
C LEU A 425 -7.50 10.04 -25.28
N LEU A 426 -7.12 8.76 -25.43
CA LEU A 426 -5.92 8.21 -24.76
C LEU A 426 -4.65 9.00 -25.08
N GLY A 427 -4.53 9.54 -26.29
CA GLY A 427 -3.39 10.36 -26.71
C GLY A 427 -3.52 11.86 -26.42
N ARG A 428 -4.66 12.32 -25.87
CA ARG A 428 -4.97 13.74 -25.65
C ARG A 428 -5.25 14.07 -24.20
N ASP A 429 -6.12 13.29 -23.57
CA ASP A 429 -6.49 13.39 -22.17
C ASP A 429 -7.00 12.03 -21.66
N ILE A 430 -6.11 11.28 -21.05
CA ILE A 430 -6.40 9.95 -20.53
C ILE A 430 -7.44 9.97 -19.39
N ARG A 431 -7.57 11.09 -18.66
CA ARG A 431 -8.53 11.23 -17.56
C ARG A 431 -9.94 11.38 -18.12
N LEU A 432 -10.12 12.16 -19.20
CA LEU A 432 -11.39 12.21 -19.93
C LEU A 432 -11.74 10.88 -20.59
N ALA A 433 -10.73 10.15 -21.11
CA ALA A 433 -10.95 8.79 -21.61
C ALA A 433 -11.50 7.86 -20.51
N SER A 434 -10.97 7.94 -19.27
CA SER A 434 -11.47 7.19 -18.12
C SER A 434 -12.93 7.53 -17.78
N HIS A 435 -13.28 8.82 -17.69
CA HIS A 435 -14.66 9.22 -17.40
C HIS A 435 -15.65 8.69 -18.44
N LEU A 436 -15.33 8.84 -19.73
CA LEU A 436 -16.22 8.35 -20.80
C LEU A 436 -16.34 6.82 -20.74
N THR A 437 -15.24 6.13 -20.45
CA THR A 437 -15.23 4.66 -20.33
C THR A 437 -16.08 4.17 -19.17
N ASP A 438 -16.01 4.81 -18.00
CA ASP A 438 -16.82 4.44 -16.85
C ASP A 438 -18.32 4.69 -17.11
N TRP A 439 -18.70 5.84 -17.67
CA TRP A 439 -20.10 6.08 -18.04
C TRP A 439 -20.63 5.00 -18.97
N LEU A 440 -19.86 4.63 -20.00
CA LEU A 440 -20.24 3.55 -20.92
C LEU A 440 -20.31 2.19 -20.22
N PHE A 441 -19.34 1.88 -19.37
CA PHE A 441 -19.28 0.61 -18.65
C PHE A 441 -20.45 0.44 -17.69
N TYR A 442 -20.83 1.47 -16.93
CA TYR A 442 -21.99 1.35 -16.03
C TYR A 442 -23.31 1.28 -16.80
N ALA A 443 -23.46 2.05 -17.90
CA ALA A 443 -24.67 2.00 -18.73
C ALA A 443 -24.87 0.66 -19.45
N ARG A 444 -23.80 0.14 -20.07
CA ARG A 444 -23.82 -1.08 -20.89
C ARG A 444 -22.67 -2.03 -20.49
N PRO A 445 -22.65 -2.54 -19.25
CA PRO A 445 -21.54 -3.32 -18.68
C PRO A 445 -21.29 -4.66 -19.38
N ASP A 446 -22.29 -5.06 -20.15
CA ASP A 446 -22.45 -6.33 -20.81
C ASP A 446 -22.03 -6.31 -22.28
N ASN A 447 -21.67 -5.12 -22.79
CA ASN A 447 -21.26 -4.90 -24.16
C ASN A 447 -19.76 -5.21 -24.31
N PRO A 448 -19.36 -6.09 -25.23
CA PRO A 448 -17.97 -6.53 -25.37
C PRO A 448 -17.03 -5.41 -25.81
N ASP A 449 -17.47 -4.47 -26.66
CA ASP A 449 -16.65 -3.34 -27.11
C ASP A 449 -16.32 -2.38 -25.96
N ILE A 450 -17.28 -2.20 -25.05
CA ILE A 450 -17.13 -1.37 -23.84
C ILE A 450 -16.25 -2.08 -22.81
N GLN A 451 -16.44 -3.39 -22.60
CA GLN A 451 -15.54 -4.17 -21.75
C GLN A 451 -14.11 -4.10 -22.27
N GLN A 452 -13.88 -4.24 -23.58
CA GLN A 452 -12.56 -4.08 -24.16
C GLN A 452 -12.02 -2.64 -23.97
N LEU A 453 -12.86 -1.63 -24.10
CA LEU A 453 -12.46 -0.24 -23.84
C LEU A 453 -11.97 -0.03 -22.40
N VAL A 454 -12.60 -0.67 -21.40
CA VAL A 454 -12.14 -0.64 -19.99
C VAL A 454 -10.70 -1.13 -19.89
N PHE A 455 -10.37 -2.24 -20.57
CA PHE A 455 -9.01 -2.75 -20.62
C PHE A 455 -8.06 -1.78 -21.33
N ASP A 456 -8.44 -1.26 -22.50
CA ASP A 456 -7.60 -0.34 -23.27
C ASP A 456 -7.25 0.91 -22.45
N VAL A 457 -8.24 1.51 -21.78
CA VAL A 457 -8.07 2.76 -21.02
C VAL A 457 -7.34 2.53 -19.70
N TYR A 458 -7.77 1.57 -18.88
CA TYR A 458 -7.18 1.40 -17.56
C TYR A 458 -5.81 0.74 -17.57
N LYS A 459 -5.51 -0.09 -18.58
CA LYS A 459 -4.13 -0.50 -18.83
C LYS A 459 -3.24 0.69 -19.16
N THR A 460 -3.71 1.62 -20.00
CA THR A 460 -2.96 2.83 -20.33
C THR A 460 -2.77 3.70 -19.08
N ARG A 461 -3.80 3.87 -18.23
CA ARG A 461 -3.66 4.58 -16.95
C ARG A 461 -2.64 3.90 -16.03
N ILE A 462 -2.62 2.57 -15.94
CA ILE A 462 -1.66 1.85 -15.10
C ILE A 462 -0.22 2.05 -15.59
N LEU A 463 -0.01 2.00 -16.90
CA LEU A 463 1.31 2.14 -17.51
C LEU A 463 1.79 3.61 -17.61
N ASP A 464 0.91 4.57 -17.32
CA ASP A 464 1.26 5.99 -17.24
C ASP A 464 2.31 6.22 -16.12
N PRO A 465 3.44 6.86 -16.43
CA PRO A 465 4.44 7.22 -15.43
C PRO A 465 3.90 8.10 -14.29
N ASP A 466 2.85 8.90 -14.57
CA ASP A 466 2.25 9.81 -13.58
C ASP A 466 1.32 9.09 -12.60
N SER A 467 0.97 7.83 -12.85
CA SER A 467 0.09 7.06 -11.97
C SER A 467 0.83 6.55 -10.74
N ASN A 468 0.28 6.82 -9.56
CA ASN A 468 0.77 6.24 -8.31
C ASN A 468 0.16 4.85 -8.02
N THR A 469 0.72 4.12 -7.06
CA THR A 469 0.27 2.76 -6.71
C THR A 469 -1.22 2.69 -6.38
N MET A 470 -1.77 3.68 -5.66
CA MET A 470 -3.18 3.67 -5.28
C MET A 470 -4.13 3.85 -6.49
N GLU A 471 -3.77 4.69 -7.44
CA GLU A 471 -4.46 4.82 -8.72
C GLU A 471 -4.41 3.51 -9.50
N MET A 472 -3.21 2.94 -9.68
CA MET A 472 -3.01 1.70 -10.43
C MET A 472 -3.84 0.54 -9.88
N LEU A 473 -3.86 0.37 -8.55
CA LEU A 473 -4.68 -0.67 -7.91
C LEU A 473 -6.17 -0.46 -8.13
N THR A 474 -6.65 0.79 -8.14
CA THR A 474 -8.06 1.13 -8.41
C THR A 474 -8.44 0.83 -9.87
N TYR A 475 -7.55 1.11 -10.81
CA TYR A 475 -7.74 0.79 -12.22
C TYR A 475 -7.76 -0.71 -12.48
N LEU A 476 -6.89 -1.45 -11.79
CA LEU A 476 -6.89 -2.91 -11.85
C LEU A 476 -8.18 -3.51 -11.27
N ASP A 477 -8.74 -2.91 -10.21
CA ASP A 477 -10.04 -3.34 -9.64
C ASP A 477 -11.16 -3.21 -10.69
N GLN A 478 -11.18 -2.11 -11.46
CA GLN A 478 -12.18 -1.89 -12.51
C GLN A 478 -11.99 -2.84 -13.70
N MET A 479 -10.74 -3.10 -14.12
CA MET A 479 -10.45 -4.13 -15.13
C MET A 479 -10.91 -5.52 -14.68
N THR A 480 -10.74 -5.84 -13.39
CA THR A 480 -11.19 -7.09 -12.79
C THR A 480 -12.71 -7.19 -12.82
N ALA A 481 -13.42 -6.14 -12.39
CA ALA A 481 -14.89 -6.08 -12.42
C ALA A 481 -15.46 -6.25 -13.84
N ALA A 482 -14.83 -5.67 -14.86
CA ALA A 482 -15.22 -5.87 -16.25
C ALA A 482 -15.06 -7.34 -16.69
N ARG A 483 -13.97 -8.01 -16.27
CA ARG A 483 -13.74 -9.42 -16.58
C ARG A 483 -14.71 -10.36 -15.86
N GLU A 484 -15.02 -10.10 -14.60
CA GLU A 484 -15.99 -10.89 -13.84
C GLU A 484 -17.36 -10.92 -14.53
N ARG A 485 -17.83 -9.76 -15.00
CA ARG A 485 -19.10 -9.65 -15.73
C ARG A 485 -19.06 -10.41 -17.05
N ALA A 486 -17.96 -10.32 -17.81
CA ALA A 486 -17.78 -11.11 -19.03
C ALA A 486 -17.87 -12.63 -18.78
N ARG A 487 -17.36 -13.13 -17.64
CA ARG A 487 -17.37 -14.56 -17.29
C ARG A 487 -18.71 -15.06 -16.73
N SER A 488 -19.55 -14.17 -16.21
CA SER A 488 -20.84 -14.52 -15.62
C SER A 488 -21.95 -14.81 -16.66
N LYS A 489 -21.63 -14.70 -17.95
CA LYS A 489 -22.47 -15.04 -19.10
C LYS A 489 -22.05 -16.37 -19.71
#